data_AF-A0A8S8Y7A0-F1
#
_entry.id   AF-A0A8S8Y7A0-F1
#
_cell.length_a   1.000
_cell.length_b   1.000
_cell.length_c   1.000
_cell.angle_alpha   90.00
_cell.angle_beta   90.00
_cell.angle_gamma   90.00
#
_symmetry.space_group_name_H-M   'P 1'
#
loop_
_entity.id
_entity.type
_entity.pdbx_description
1 polymer ?
#
loop_
_entity_poly.entity_id
_entity_poly.type
_entity_poly.pdbx_seq_one_letter_code
_entity_poly.pdbx_strand_id
1 'polypeptide(L)'
;MKKAAVLLSLVLFSGPLAGCLEGQEAPITYGSSAQCSVSWHVAFFDLSADTFSEWGGEVTFYASDGSTDTIREFSAEKQFVLLDPTLNWSMEYTFFEEDVGFMNGETMYGGDNEYGDTGRIDIALMVQTVDFGGSDEYNEGEGVTYSHCAPDDYHVEFFDRSAFDFCCWDGEVEFISETGGQSTLDGFSSAAKFVVLEEGHVWTMHYAFYESDIGFIVDGKEYGGNNENGDSGSITIDLT
;
A
#
# COMPACT_ATOMS: atom_id res chain seq x y z
N MET A 1 60.02 39.21 39.30
CA MET A 1 59.92 39.46 37.83
C MET A 1 58.83 38.55 37.29
N LYS A 2 57.67 39.09 36.89
CA LYS A 2 57.07 39.01 35.54
C LYS A 2 57.26 37.63 34.88
N LYS A 3 56.23 36.87 34.51
CA LYS A 3 55.14 37.24 33.58
C LYS A 3 53.90 36.35 33.76
N ALA A 4 52.74 36.95 33.53
CA ALA A 4 51.47 36.29 33.30
C ALA A 4 51.48 35.49 31.98
N ALA A 5 50.71 34.41 31.94
CA ALA A 5 50.14 33.86 30.71
C ALA A 5 48.71 33.41 31.04
N VAL A 6 47.75 34.13 30.47
CA VAL A 6 46.34 33.75 30.37
C VAL A 6 46.22 32.72 29.26
N LEU A 7 45.62 31.56 29.54
CA LEU A 7 45.02 30.67 28.54
C LEU A 7 43.62 30.34 29.09
N LEU A 8 42.63 31.13 28.73
CA LEU A 8 41.68 30.89 27.64
C LEU A 8 40.93 29.56 27.80
N SER A 9 39.72 29.72 28.34
CA SER A 9 38.66 28.73 28.47
C SER A 9 38.28 28.14 27.12
N LEU A 10 38.31 26.81 27.00
CA LEU A 10 37.45 26.07 26.07
C LEU A 10 36.76 24.97 26.87
N VAL A 11 35.60 25.33 27.43
CA VAL A 11 34.61 24.33 27.86
C VAL A 11 33.99 23.82 26.57
N LEU A 12 34.51 22.70 26.05
CA LEU A 12 33.83 21.96 25.00
C LEU A 12 32.58 21.35 25.64
N PHE A 13 31.45 22.02 25.43
CA PHE A 13 30.14 21.42 25.52
C PHE A 13 30.06 20.33 24.46
N SER A 14 30.48 19.10 24.81
CA SER A 14 30.06 17.91 24.10
C SER A 14 28.61 17.64 24.49
N GLY A 15 27.69 18.42 23.90
CA GLY A 15 26.30 18.02 23.86
C GLY A 15 26.22 16.66 23.14
N PRO A 16 25.32 15.76 23.55
CA PRO A 16 24.99 14.63 22.70
C PRO A 16 24.41 15.22 21.42
N LEU A 17 25.18 15.18 20.35
CA LEU A 17 24.63 15.10 19.01
C LEU A 17 23.87 13.78 18.98
N ALA A 18 22.62 13.81 19.46
CA ALA A 18 21.61 12.87 19.04
C ALA A 18 21.38 13.15 17.56
N GLY A 19 22.33 12.71 16.74
CA GLY A 19 22.05 12.40 15.36
C GLY A 19 20.98 11.33 15.42
N CYS A 20 19.82 11.65 14.87
CA CYS A 20 18.84 10.66 14.50
C CYS A 20 19.61 9.58 13.72
N LEU A 21 19.77 8.40 14.32
CA LEU A 21 19.95 7.19 13.54
C LEU A 21 18.71 7.11 12.67
N GLU A 22 18.84 7.51 11.40
CA GLU A 22 17.93 7.06 10.36
C GLU A 22 17.79 5.55 10.56
N GLY A 23 16.56 5.14 10.83
CA GLY A 23 16.23 3.77 11.19
C GLY A 23 16.82 2.84 10.14
N GLN A 24 17.53 1.82 10.59
CA GLN A 24 17.88 0.69 9.75
C GLN A 24 16.57 0.21 9.12
N GLU A 25 16.45 0.29 7.79
CA GLU A 25 15.29 -0.25 7.09
C GLU A 25 15.06 -1.69 7.55
N ALA A 26 13.81 -2.05 7.80
CA ALA A 26 13.49 -3.39 8.26
C ALA A 26 14.03 -4.41 7.24
N PRO A 27 14.70 -5.49 7.67
CA PRO A 27 15.33 -6.45 6.76
C PRO A 27 14.32 -7.18 5.86
N ILE A 28 13.03 -7.07 6.18
CA ILE A 28 11.89 -7.57 5.42
C ILE A 28 10.87 -6.43 5.29
N THR A 29 10.36 -6.23 4.09
CA THR A 29 9.28 -5.30 3.79
C THR A 29 8.16 -6.07 3.08
N TYR A 30 6.91 -5.75 3.43
CA TYR A 30 5.72 -6.34 2.86
C TYR A 30 5.06 -5.38 1.88
N GLY A 31 4.48 -5.93 0.82
CA GLY A 31 3.72 -5.20 -0.18
C GLY A 31 2.44 -5.91 -0.56
N SER A 32 1.56 -5.17 -1.24
CA SER A 32 0.24 -5.62 -1.65
C SER A 32 -0.08 -5.18 -3.06
N SER A 33 -1.01 -5.86 -3.72
CA SER A 33 -1.54 -5.44 -5.03
C SER A 33 -2.27 -4.09 -5.00
N ALA A 34 -2.52 -3.53 -3.81
CA ALA A 34 -3.06 -2.18 -3.67
C ALA A 34 -2.01 -1.07 -3.90
N GLN A 35 -0.72 -1.43 -3.89
CA GLN A 35 0.36 -0.50 -4.23
C GLN A 35 0.50 -0.42 -5.75
N CYS A 36 0.78 0.76 -6.31
CA CYS A 36 0.85 0.90 -7.77
C CYS A 36 2.04 0.20 -8.40
N SER A 37 3.13 0.05 -7.65
CA SER A 37 4.22 -0.80 -8.03
C SER A 37 4.76 -1.52 -6.82
N VAL A 38 5.08 -2.79 -7.00
CA VAL A 38 5.68 -3.60 -5.95
C VAL A 38 6.91 -4.30 -6.50
N SER A 39 8.02 -4.12 -5.78
CA SER A 39 9.22 -4.92 -5.98
C SER A 39 9.28 -6.03 -4.93
N TRP A 40 9.62 -7.24 -5.35
CA TRP A 40 9.53 -8.43 -4.49
C TRP A 40 10.58 -9.49 -4.83
N HIS A 41 10.92 -10.31 -3.84
CA HIS A 41 11.69 -11.55 -3.99
C HIS A 41 10.81 -12.79 -3.85
N VAL A 42 9.74 -12.68 -3.05
CA VAL A 42 8.71 -13.71 -2.89
C VAL A 42 7.34 -13.08 -3.12
N ALA A 43 6.50 -13.72 -3.92
CA ALA A 43 5.11 -13.34 -4.13
C ALA A 43 4.19 -14.53 -3.83
N PHE A 44 3.21 -14.34 -2.96
CA PHE A 44 2.20 -15.33 -2.65
C PHE A 44 1.05 -15.28 -3.67
N PHE A 45 0.46 -16.44 -3.93
CA PHE A 45 -0.70 -16.57 -4.81
C PHE A 45 -1.69 -17.58 -4.26
N ASP A 46 -2.92 -17.46 -4.76
CA ASP A 46 -4.04 -18.38 -4.56
C ASP A 46 -4.65 -18.62 -5.94
N LEU A 47 -4.73 -19.88 -6.37
CA LEU A 47 -5.23 -20.27 -7.69
C LEU A 47 -6.76 -20.44 -7.73
N SER A 48 -7.44 -20.36 -6.58
CA SER A 48 -8.89 -20.49 -6.46
C SER A 48 -9.65 -19.17 -6.64
N ALA A 49 -8.96 -18.05 -6.45
CA ALA A 49 -9.52 -16.72 -6.45
C ALA A 49 -8.94 -15.87 -7.59
N ASP A 50 -9.77 -14.98 -8.15
CA ASP A 50 -9.33 -13.99 -9.12
C ASP A 50 -8.40 -12.92 -8.47
N THR A 51 -8.53 -12.72 -7.16
CA THR A 51 -7.71 -11.82 -6.35
C THR A 51 -7.28 -12.48 -5.04
N PHE A 52 -6.03 -12.24 -4.63
CA PHE A 52 -5.47 -12.78 -3.39
C PHE A 52 -6.08 -12.05 -2.18
N SER A 53 -6.75 -12.79 -1.29
CA SER A 53 -7.43 -12.22 -0.12
C SER A 53 -6.75 -12.65 1.18
N GLU A 54 -7.10 -13.82 1.70
CA GLU A 54 -6.51 -14.43 2.88
C GLU A 54 -6.44 -15.95 2.73
N TRP A 55 -5.44 -16.57 3.35
CA TRP A 55 -5.34 -18.03 3.39
C TRP A 55 -4.56 -18.52 4.61
N GLY A 56 -4.78 -19.79 4.96
CA GLY A 56 -4.18 -20.48 6.09
C GLY A 56 -2.83 -21.10 5.78
N GLY A 57 -1.79 -20.69 6.49
CA GLY A 57 -0.47 -21.30 6.40
C GLY A 57 0.47 -20.82 7.48
N GLU A 58 1.73 -21.25 7.39
CA GLU A 58 2.82 -20.65 8.15
C GLU A 58 4.05 -20.52 7.26
N VAL A 59 4.60 -19.32 7.15
CA VAL A 59 5.87 -19.06 6.48
C VAL A 59 6.81 -18.35 7.45
N THR A 60 8.01 -18.88 7.61
CA THR A 60 9.08 -18.24 8.39
C THR A 60 10.28 -17.95 7.51
N PHE A 61 10.67 -16.67 7.46
CA PHE A 61 11.89 -16.18 6.84
C PHE A 61 13.04 -16.24 7.85
N TYR A 62 14.22 -16.66 7.39
CA TYR A 62 15.45 -16.70 8.18
C TYR A 62 16.59 -16.02 7.41
N ALA A 63 17.13 -14.94 7.97
CA ALA A 63 18.29 -14.25 7.44
C ALA A 63 19.61 -14.77 8.01
N SER A 64 20.70 -14.56 7.27
CA SER A 64 22.06 -14.94 7.68
C SER A 64 22.61 -14.18 8.88
N ASP A 65 22.03 -13.04 9.24
CA ASP A 65 22.35 -12.29 10.46
C ASP A 65 21.64 -12.84 11.71
N GLY A 66 20.76 -13.83 11.53
CA GLY A 66 19.95 -14.43 12.58
C GLY A 66 18.56 -13.80 12.73
N SER A 67 18.21 -12.78 11.95
CA SER A 67 16.88 -12.20 11.93
C SER A 67 15.86 -13.20 11.38
N THR A 68 14.66 -13.21 11.96
CA THR A 68 13.57 -14.09 11.54
C THR A 68 12.25 -13.35 11.56
N ASP A 69 11.35 -13.71 10.66
CA ASP A 69 9.96 -13.23 10.68
C ASP A 69 9.00 -14.35 10.27
N THR A 70 7.84 -14.41 10.91
CA THR A 70 6.85 -15.48 10.69
C THR A 70 5.47 -14.90 10.39
N ILE A 71 4.87 -15.36 9.30
CA ILE A 71 3.50 -15.05 8.87
C ILE A 71 2.64 -16.30 9.09
N ARG A 72 1.49 -16.14 9.75
CA ARG A 72 0.52 -17.23 10.03
C ARG A 72 -0.89 -16.96 9.50
N GLU A 73 -1.19 -15.70 9.26
CA GLU A 73 -2.43 -15.21 8.67
C GLU A 73 -1.98 -14.38 7.47
N PHE A 74 -2.06 -14.98 6.29
CA PHE A 74 -1.73 -14.28 5.05
C PHE A 74 -2.90 -13.38 4.71
N SER A 75 -2.60 -12.12 4.41
CA SER A 75 -3.56 -11.15 3.91
C SER A 75 -3.02 -10.54 2.62
N ALA A 76 -3.90 -9.95 1.81
CA ALA A 76 -3.55 -9.17 0.62
C ALA A 76 -2.45 -8.13 0.90
N GLU A 77 -2.43 -7.57 2.11
CA GLU A 77 -1.41 -6.60 2.56
C GLU A 77 0.03 -7.15 2.56
N LYS A 78 0.20 -8.47 2.59
CA LYS A 78 1.50 -9.17 2.65
C LYS A 78 1.72 -10.11 1.47
N GLN A 79 0.99 -9.91 0.37
CA GLN A 79 1.12 -10.72 -0.83
C GLN A 79 2.55 -10.74 -1.38
N PHE A 80 3.27 -9.62 -1.27
CA PHE A 80 4.62 -9.45 -1.78
C PHE A 80 5.62 -9.26 -0.64
N VAL A 81 6.79 -9.86 -0.77
CA VAL A 81 7.88 -9.75 0.21
C VAL A 81 9.15 -9.28 -0.46
N LEU A 82 9.64 -8.12 -0.02
CA LEU A 82 10.96 -7.60 -0.34
C LEU A 82 11.90 -7.89 0.83
N LEU A 83 13.13 -8.27 0.53
CA LEU A 83 14.13 -8.76 1.49
C LEU A 83 15.41 -7.95 1.28
N ASP A 84 16.16 -7.70 2.34
CA ASP A 84 17.47 -7.06 2.23
C ASP A 84 18.40 -7.93 1.36
N PRO A 85 18.83 -7.45 0.17
CA PRO A 85 19.64 -8.23 -0.76
C PRO A 85 21.10 -8.40 -0.29
N THR A 86 21.51 -7.73 0.80
CA THR A 86 22.85 -7.87 1.40
C THR A 86 22.98 -9.11 2.30
N LEU A 87 21.85 -9.73 2.66
CA LEU A 87 21.78 -10.92 3.51
C LEU A 87 21.45 -12.16 2.67
N ASN A 88 21.81 -13.35 3.16
CA ASN A 88 21.27 -14.59 2.59
C ASN A 88 20.01 -14.98 3.34
N TRP A 89 19.02 -15.49 2.62
CA TRP A 89 17.71 -15.80 3.16
C TRP A 89 17.33 -17.25 2.88
N SER A 90 16.68 -17.88 3.85
CA SER A 90 15.96 -19.15 3.66
C SER A 90 14.53 -19.00 4.16
N MET A 91 13.61 -19.76 3.57
CA MET A 91 12.20 -19.75 3.90
C MET A 91 11.73 -21.15 4.25
N GLU A 92 11.06 -21.29 5.38
CA GLU A 92 10.32 -22.50 5.74
C GLU A 92 8.83 -22.21 5.57
N TYR A 93 8.10 -23.12 4.94
CA TYR A 93 6.68 -22.94 4.65
C TYR A 93 5.88 -24.18 5.03
N THR A 94 4.61 -23.97 5.35
CA THR A 94 3.57 -24.98 5.48
C THR A 94 2.26 -24.42 4.93
N PHE A 95 1.69 -25.07 3.92
CA PHE A 95 0.40 -24.70 3.33
C PHE A 95 -0.73 -25.51 3.97
N PHE A 96 -1.84 -24.87 4.36
CA PHE A 96 -3.03 -25.56 4.87
C PHE A 96 -4.18 -25.63 3.86
N GLU A 97 -3.95 -25.15 2.64
CA GLU A 97 -4.91 -25.09 1.53
C GLU A 97 -4.30 -25.70 0.27
N GLU A 98 -5.14 -26.14 -0.67
CA GLU A 98 -4.72 -26.94 -1.83
C GLU A 98 -4.12 -26.10 -2.97
N ASP A 99 -4.61 -24.89 -3.16
CA ASP A 99 -4.40 -24.04 -4.34
C ASP A 99 -3.51 -22.83 -4.06
N VAL A 100 -2.92 -22.77 -2.86
CA VAL A 100 -2.06 -21.67 -2.42
C VAL A 100 -0.59 -21.96 -2.66
N GLY A 101 0.20 -20.91 -2.81
CA GLY A 101 1.63 -21.08 -3.00
C GLY A 101 2.40 -19.76 -3.01
N PHE A 102 3.66 -19.85 -3.43
CA PHE A 102 4.48 -18.68 -3.69
C PHE A 102 5.41 -18.86 -4.88
N MET A 103 5.81 -17.73 -5.45
CA MET A 103 6.87 -17.63 -6.44
C MET A 103 8.15 -17.11 -5.79
N ASN A 104 9.28 -17.71 -6.14
CA ASN A 104 10.61 -17.14 -5.88
C ASN A 104 11.42 -17.15 -7.19
N GLY A 105 11.69 -15.95 -7.72
CA GLY A 105 12.17 -15.81 -9.09
C GLY A 105 11.18 -16.43 -10.09
N GLU A 106 11.67 -17.33 -10.95
CA GLU A 106 10.84 -18.04 -11.93
C GLU A 106 10.28 -19.38 -11.40
N THR A 107 10.59 -19.75 -10.14
CA THR A 107 10.15 -21.04 -9.58
C THR A 107 8.89 -20.86 -8.76
N MET A 108 7.91 -21.72 -9.02
CA MET A 108 6.64 -21.81 -8.28
C MET A 108 6.70 -22.95 -7.26
N TYR A 109 6.21 -22.70 -6.06
CA TYR A 109 6.10 -23.67 -4.97
C TYR A 109 4.65 -23.68 -4.48
N GLY A 110 4.06 -24.87 -4.39
CA GLY A 110 2.65 -25.07 -4.06
C GLY A 110 1.71 -24.94 -5.27
N GLY A 111 0.42 -24.67 -5.02
CA GLY A 111 -0.66 -24.58 -6.02
C GLY A 111 -1.38 -25.90 -6.32
N ASP A 112 -0.90 -27.01 -5.78
CA ASP A 112 -1.58 -28.33 -5.71
C ASP A 112 -1.04 -29.06 -4.48
N ASN A 113 -1.30 -28.50 -3.32
CA ASN A 113 -0.88 -29.03 -2.03
C ASN A 113 -1.92 -30.06 -1.60
N GLU A 114 -1.54 -31.30 -1.30
CA GLU A 114 -2.46 -32.30 -0.74
C GLU A 114 -2.81 -32.00 0.74
N TYR A 115 -3.24 -30.77 1.07
CA TYR A 115 -3.51 -30.22 2.40
C TYR A 115 -2.38 -30.50 3.41
N GLY A 116 -1.29 -29.73 3.35
CA GLY A 116 -0.20 -29.83 4.33
C GLY A 116 1.22 -29.83 3.77
N ASP A 117 1.42 -29.35 2.54
CA ASP A 117 2.76 -29.29 1.95
C ASP A 117 3.67 -28.37 2.76
N THR A 118 4.80 -28.92 3.20
CA THR A 118 5.81 -28.22 3.97
C THR A 118 7.18 -28.40 3.35
N GLY A 119 7.99 -27.36 3.43
CA GLY A 119 9.33 -27.40 2.89
C GLY A 119 10.19 -26.27 3.42
N ARG A 120 11.47 -26.35 3.07
CA ARG A 120 12.44 -25.29 3.32
C ARG A 120 13.28 -25.06 2.08
N ILE A 121 13.43 -23.81 1.68
CA ILE A 121 14.20 -23.40 0.51
C ILE A 121 15.18 -22.29 0.87
N ASP A 122 16.25 -22.19 0.09
CA ASP A 122 17.05 -20.97 0.02
C ASP A 122 16.39 -20.01 -0.97
N ILE A 123 16.26 -18.73 -0.60
CA ILE A 123 15.59 -17.73 -1.42
C ILE A 123 16.59 -17.19 -2.45
N ALA A 124 16.23 -17.26 -3.72
CA ALA A 124 16.90 -16.52 -4.77
C ALA A 124 16.53 -15.04 -4.67
N LEU A 125 17.52 -14.16 -4.45
CA LEU A 125 17.33 -12.71 -4.32
C LEU A 125 17.28 -12.03 -5.70
N MET A 126 16.42 -12.55 -6.57
CA MET A 126 16.09 -11.91 -7.83
C MET A 126 14.89 -10.99 -7.62
N VAL A 127 15.14 -9.68 -7.63
CA VAL A 127 14.06 -8.69 -7.55
C VAL A 127 13.22 -8.77 -8.82
N GLN A 128 11.93 -9.00 -8.63
CA GLN A 128 10.89 -8.84 -9.63
C GLN A 128 10.13 -7.55 -9.32
N THR A 129 9.64 -6.87 -10.35
CA THR A 129 8.79 -5.69 -10.18
C THR A 129 7.53 -5.90 -10.99
N VAL A 130 6.39 -5.70 -10.35
CA VAL A 130 5.09 -5.61 -11.01
C VAL A 130 4.62 -4.16 -10.91
N ASP A 131 4.16 -3.64 -12.04
CA ASP A 131 3.45 -2.37 -12.11
C ASP A 131 1.98 -2.73 -12.22
N PHE A 132 1.24 -2.44 -11.15
CA PHE A 132 -0.20 -2.54 -11.17
C PHE A 132 -0.80 -1.34 -11.87
N GLY A 133 -0.10 -0.19 -11.87
CA GLY A 133 -0.47 1.07 -12.49
C GLY A 133 -1.06 0.91 -13.89
N GLY A 134 -2.38 1.07 -13.95
CA GLY A 134 -3.18 1.02 -15.15
C GLY A 134 -4.40 1.89 -14.89
N SER A 135 -4.62 2.87 -15.76
CA SER A 135 -5.88 3.59 -15.84
C SER A 135 -6.90 2.64 -16.46
N ASP A 136 -7.79 2.07 -15.65
CA ASP A 136 -9.03 1.57 -16.22
C ASP A 136 -9.78 2.74 -16.86
N GLU A 137 -10.44 2.52 -18.01
CA GLU A 137 -11.04 3.56 -18.86
C GLU A 137 -12.21 4.29 -18.15
N TYR A 138 -11.89 5.13 -17.16
CA TYR A 138 -12.79 6.12 -16.62
C TYR A 138 -12.72 7.38 -17.47
N ASN A 139 -13.81 8.14 -17.45
CA ASN A 139 -13.88 9.40 -18.17
C ASN A 139 -13.09 10.47 -17.39
N GLU A 140 -11.77 10.43 -17.53
CA GLU A 140 -10.85 11.41 -16.99
C GLU A 140 -11.23 12.78 -17.54
N GLY A 141 -11.78 13.62 -16.66
CA GLY A 141 -11.99 15.02 -16.97
C GLY A 141 -10.66 15.75 -17.05
N GLU A 142 -10.65 16.98 -17.56
CA GLU A 142 -9.45 17.81 -17.50
C GLU A 142 -8.99 17.95 -16.04
N GLY A 143 -7.80 17.43 -15.74
CA GLY A 143 -7.17 17.53 -14.41
C GLY A 143 -7.63 16.51 -13.36
N VAL A 144 -8.33 15.43 -13.73
CA VAL A 144 -8.73 14.36 -12.82
C VAL A 144 -8.29 13.00 -13.35
N THR A 145 -7.50 12.27 -12.57
CA THR A 145 -7.02 10.93 -12.91
C THR A 145 -7.43 9.93 -11.84
N TYR A 146 -7.81 8.72 -12.28
CA TYR A 146 -8.27 7.64 -11.41
C TYR A 146 -7.26 6.50 -11.38
N SER A 147 -7.15 5.84 -10.23
CA SER A 147 -6.23 4.73 -10.03
C SER A 147 -6.84 3.70 -9.08
N HIS A 148 -6.58 2.43 -9.36
CA HIS A 148 -7.00 1.32 -8.48
C HIS A 148 -6.05 1.14 -7.28
N CYS A 149 -4.82 1.60 -7.44
CA CYS A 149 -3.75 1.54 -6.47
C CYS A 149 -3.45 2.93 -5.93
N ALA A 150 -2.86 3.04 -4.74
CA ALA A 150 -2.54 4.33 -4.12
C ALA A 150 -1.25 4.91 -4.72
N PRO A 151 -1.29 5.94 -5.58
CA PRO A 151 -0.09 6.67 -5.97
C PRO A 151 0.40 7.55 -4.79
N ASP A 152 1.66 7.97 -4.78
CA ASP A 152 2.20 8.78 -3.67
C ASP A 152 1.52 10.16 -3.53
N ASP A 153 0.80 10.60 -4.56
CA ASP A 153 0.16 11.91 -4.72
C ASP A 153 -1.37 11.84 -4.89
N TYR A 154 -2.04 10.79 -4.40
CA TYR A 154 -3.50 10.79 -4.38
C TYR A 154 -4.05 11.86 -3.42
N HIS A 155 -5.22 12.37 -3.76
CA HIS A 155 -5.92 13.42 -3.01
C HIS A 155 -7.24 12.91 -2.40
N VAL A 156 -7.84 11.90 -3.03
CA VAL A 156 -9.06 11.24 -2.54
C VAL A 156 -8.85 9.73 -2.56
N GLU A 157 -9.25 9.07 -1.48
CA GLU A 157 -9.37 7.61 -1.39
C GLU A 157 -10.82 7.24 -1.13
N PHE A 158 -11.46 6.50 -2.03
CA PHE A 158 -12.77 5.90 -1.81
C PHE A 158 -12.63 4.60 -1.02
N PHE A 159 -13.63 4.32 -0.19
CA PHE A 159 -13.70 3.05 0.53
C PHE A 159 -15.12 2.51 0.55
N ASP A 160 -15.18 1.20 0.75
CA ASP A 160 -16.34 0.43 1.16
C ASP A 160 -15.88 -0.37 2.39
N ARG A 161 -16.58 -0.21 3.52
CA ARG A 161 -16.18 -0.91 4.76
C ARG A 161 -16.50 -2.40 4.72
N SER A 162 -17.34 -2.87 3.80
CA SER A 162 -17.65 -4.28 3.59
C SER A 162 -16.60 -5.00 2.74
N ALA A 163 -15.86 -4.27 1.91
CA ALA A 163 -14.90 -4.85 0.96
C ALA A 163 -13.71 -3.92 0.67
N PHE A 164 -12.50 -4.47 0.73
CA PHE A 164 -11.30 -3.71 0.34
C PHE A 164 -11.24 -3.43 -1.17
N ASP A 165 -11.63 -4.43 -1.97
CA ASP A 165 -11.80 -4.39 -3.42
C ASP A 165 -13.30 -4.57 -3.71
N PHE A 166 -13.94 -3.51 -4.20
CA PHE A 166 -15.37 -3.43 -4.44
C PHE A 166 -15.65 -3.36 -5.94
N CYS A 167 -16.60 -4.18 -6.41
CA CYS A 167 -17.01 -4.16 -7.81
C CYS A 167 -17.95 -3.00 -8.13
N CYS A 168 -18.72 -2.53 -7.15
CA CYS A 168 -19.72 -1.49 -7.31
C CYS A 168 -19.79 -0.63 -6.05
N TRP A 169 -19.38 0.62 -6.16
CA TRP A 169 -19.59 1.68 -5.19
C TRP A 169 -20.89 2.40 -5.55
N ASP A 170 -21.94 2.22 -4.76
CA ASP A 170 -23.26 2.76 -5.07
C ASP A 170 -23.37 4.23 -4.61
N GLY A 171 -22.95 5.14 -5.47
CA GLY A 171 -23.00 6.58 -5.24
C GLY A 171 -22.56 7.38 -6.45
N GLU A 172 -22.60 8.70 -6.29
CA GLU A 172 -22.21 9.68 -7.30
C GLU A 172 -21.15 10.63 -6.75
N VAL A 173 -20.15 10.96 -7.56
CA VAL A 173 -19.13 11.97 -7.26
C VAL A 173 -18.91 12.85 -8.47
N GLU A 174 -18.82 14.16 -8.24
CA GLU A 174 -18.48 15.14 -9.26
C GLU A 174 -17.37 16.05 -8.76
N PHE A 175 -16.28 16.15 -9.53
CA PHE A 175 -15.18 17.06 -9.31
C PHE A 175 -15.33 18.27 -10.23
N ILE A 176 -15.18 19.48 -9.69
CA ILE A 176 -15.23 20.75 -10.44
C ILE A 176 -14.04 21.61 -10.01
N SER A 177 -13.19 22.04 -10.95
CA SER A 177 -12.17 23.05 -10.71
C SER A 177 -12.68 24.45 -11.07
N GLU A 178 -12.12 25.48 -10.45
CA GLU A 178 -12.43 26.87 -10.80
C GLU A 178 -12.05 27.27 -12.24
N THR A 179 -11.17 26.49 -12.88
CA THR A 179 -10.71 26.69 -14.26
C THR A 179 -11.59 25.99 -15.30
N GLY A 180 -12.58 25.20 -14.86
CA GLY A 180 -13.55 24.51 -15.72
C GLY A 180 -13.28 23.04 -15.96
N GLY A 181 -12.30 22.45 -15.27
CA GLY A 181 -12.11 21.01 -15.21
C GLY A 181 -13.31 20.36 -14.51
N GLN A 182 -13.87 19.31 -15.11
CA GLN A 182 -15.03 18.61 -14.58
C GLN A 182 -14.92 17.11 -14.87
N SER A 183 -15.14 16.28 -13.86
CA SER A 183 -15.28 14.83 -14.00
C SER A 183 -16.40 14.32 -13.11
N THR A 184 -17.13 13.31 -13.58
CA THR A 184 -18.23 12.69 -12.84
C THR A 184 -18.04 11.19 -12.85
N LEU A 185 -18.20 10.57 -11.69
CA LEU A 185 -18.23 9.13 -11.48
C LEU A 185 -19.57 8.72 -10.86
N ASP A 186 -20.11 7.61 -11.32
CA ASP A 186 -21.32 6.97 -10.81
C ASP A 186 -21.09 5.46 -10.86
N GLY A 187 -21.48 4.73 -9.82
CA GLY A 187 -21.49 3.27 -9.84
C GLY A 187 -20.14 2.65 -10.20
N PHE A 188 -19.05 3.18 -9.65
CA PHE A 188 -17.67 2.81 -10.02
C PHE A 188 -17.12 1.67 -9.16
N SER A 189 -16.01 1.06 -9.57
CA SER A 189 -15.38 -0.02 -8.80
C SER A 189 -14.11 0.48 -8.12
N SER A 190 -13.43 -0.40 -7.38
CA SER A 190 -12.08 -0.12 -6.85
C SER A 190 -11.06 0.21 -7.92
N ALA A 191 -11.39 0.06 -9.21
CA ALA A 191 -10.57 0.56 -10.29
C ALA A 191 -10.37 2.11 -10.27
N ALA A 192 -11.30 2.84 -9.64
CA ALA A 192 -11.21 4.29 -9.43
C ALA A 192 -10.99 4.68 -7.96
N LYS A 193 -10.49 3.75 -7.13
CA LYS A 193 -10.40 3.93 -5.67
C LYS A 193 -9.62 5.18 -5.26
N PHE A 194 -8.55 5.51 -5.96
CA PHE A 194 -7.71 6.67 -5.69
C PHE A 194 -7.86 7.71 -6.79
N VAL A 195 -7.93 8.98 -6.39
CA VAL A 195 -8.07 10.11 -7.31
C VAL A 195 -6.88 11.04 -7.15
N VAL A 196 -6.25 11.37 -8.28
CA VAL A 196 -5.26 12.45 -8.38
C VAL A 196 -5.93 13.64 -9.06
N LEU A 197 -5.83 14.80 -8.43
CA LEU A 197 -6.36 16.06 -8.94
C LEU A 197 -5.18 16.95 -9.34
N GLU A 198 -5.35 17.72 -10.42
CA GLU A 198 -4.32 18.66 -10.86
C GLU A 198 -4.06 19.73 -9.79
N GLU A 199 -2.79 19.88 -9.41
CA GLU A 199 -2.31 20.91 -8.48
C GLU A 199 -2.47 22.34 -9.03
N GLY A 200 -2.41 23.34 -8.14
CA GLY A 200 -2.55 24.75 -8.51
C GLY A 200 -3.99 25.21 -8.68
N HIS A 201 -4.95 24.39 -8.24
CA HIS A 201 -6.38 24.64 -8.35
C HIS A 201 -7.10 24.38 -7.02
N VAL A 202 -8.22 25.07 -6.83
CA VAL A 202 -9.20 24.71 -5.81
C VAL A 202 -10.28 23.86 -6.47
N TRP A 203 -10.46 22.65 -5.96
CA TRP A 203 -11.45 21.69 -6.41
C TRP A 203 -12.66 21.68 -5.48
N THR A 204 -13.85 21.62 -6.06
CA THR A 204 -15.09 21.29 -5.35
C THR A 204 -15.50 19.88 -5.70
N MET A 205 -15.70 19.04 -4.69
CA MET A 205 -16.22 17.70 -4.88
C MET A 205 -17.65 17.64 -4.35
N HIS A 206 -18.61 17.37 -5.23
CA HIS A 206 -19.98 17.02 -4.88
C HIS A 206 -20.09 15.50 -4.75
N TYR A 207 -20.88 15.02 -3.80
CA TYR A 207 -21.05 13.59 -3.59
C TYR A 207 -22.47 13.24 -3.14
N ALA A 208 -22.89 12.02 -3.45
CA ALA A 208 -24.07 11.35 -2.92
C ALA A 208 -23.78 9.86 -2.66
N PHE A 209 -24.28 9.33 -1.55
CA PHE A 209 -24.14 7.92 -1.17
C PHE A 209 -25.49 7.20 -1.27
N TYR A 210 -25.51 6.02 -1.89
CA TYR A 210 -26.68 5.15 -1.97
C TYR A 210 -26.52 3.84 -1.19
N GLU A 211 -25.33 3.64 -0.60
CA GLU A 211 -25.01 2.55 0.33
C GLU A 211 -24.56 3.09 1.71
N SER A 212 -24.76 2.28 2.75
CA SER A 212 -24.58 2.70 4.15
C SER A 212 -23.13 2.84 4.59
N ASP A 213 -22.23 2.09 3.98
CA ASP A 213 -20.88 1.83 4.51
C ASP A 213 -19.77 2.20 3.53
N ILE A 214 -20.14 2.92 2.48
CA ILE A 214 -19.24 3.56 1.55
C ILE A 214 -18.87 4.98 1.98
N GLY A 215 -17.74 5.47 1.51
CA GLY A 215 -17.33 6.84 1.73
C GLY A 215 -16.02 7.17 1.05
N PHE A 216 -15.41 8.26 1.50
CA PHE A 216 -14.10 8.67 1.02
C PHE A 216 -13.29 9.39 2.10
N ILE A 217 -12.00 9.48 1.87
CA ILE A 217 -11.02 10.15 2.70
C ILE A 217 -10.37 11.26 1.87
N VAL A 218 -10.31 12.46 2.44
CA VAL A 218 -9.53 13.60 1.91
C VAL A 218 -8.73 14.19 3.06
N ASP A 219 -7.41 14.37 2.89
CA ASP A 219 -6.50 14.87 3.92
C ASP A 219 -6.61 14.11 5.26
N GLY A 220 -6.80 12.79 5.20
CA GLY A 220 -7.00 11.93 6.37
C GLY A 220 -8.33 12.13 7.10
N LYS A 221 -9.23 12.97 6.58
CA LYS A 221 -10.59 13.14 7.11
C LYS A 221 -11.57 12.27 6.32
N GLU A 222 -12.28 11.44 7.06
CA GLU A 222 -13.31 10.56 6.53
C GLU A 222 -14.66 11.28 6.34
N TYR A 223 -15.33 10.97 5.23
CA TYR A 223 -16.68 11.39 4.89
C TYR A 223 -17.50 10.17 4.47
N GLY A 224 -18.61 9.93 5.15
CA GLY A 224 -19.48 8.78 4.93
C GLY A 224 -19.25 7.63 5.90
N GLY A 225 -19.48 6.39 5.46
CA GLY A 225 -19.27 5.15 6.24
C GLY A 225 -20.39 4.78 7.22
N ASN A 226 -21.44 5.61 7.33
CA ASN A 226 -22.68 5.30 8.04
C ASN A 226 -23.83 6.15 7.48
N ASN A 227 -24.07 6.00 6.19
CA ASN A 227 -24.95 6.85 5.39
C ASN A 227 -26.40 6.36 5.40
N GLU A 228 -27.33 7.28 5.22
CA GLU A 228 -28.65 7.01 4.68
C GLU A 228 -28.62 7.14 3.14
N ASN A 229 -29.54 6.43 2.46
CA ASN A 229 -29.64 6.52 1.00
C ASN A 229 -29.98 7.96 0.57
N GLY A 230 -29.11 8.54 -0.26
CA GLY A 230 -29.19 9.90 -0.77
C GLY A 230 -28.46 10.94 0.08
N ASP A 231 -27.76 10.52 1.15
CA ASP A 231 -26.88 11.40 1.90
C ASP A 231 -25.85 12.01 0.96
N SER A 232 -25.83 13.34 0.91
CA SER A 232 -25.08 14.08 -0.09
C SER A 232 -24.52 15.37 0.49
N GLY A 233 -23.51 15.91 -0.18
CA GLY A 233 -22.85 17.12 0.25
C GLY A 233 -21.84 17.65 -0.75
N SER A 234 -21.05 18.60 -0.29
CA SER A 234 -19.90 19.08 -1.02
C SER A 234 -18.74 19.43 -0.09
N ILE A 235 -17.53 19.23 -0.59
CA ILE A 235 -16.29 19.66 0.06
C ILE A 235 -15.43 20.46 -0.90
N THR A 236 -14.48 21.19 -0.34
CA THR A 236 -13.46 21.92 -1.07
C THR A 236 -12.10 21.28 -0.76
N ILE A 237 -11.31 21.05 -1.81
CA ILE A 237 -9.95 20.52 -1.76
C ILE A 237 -9.04 21.60 -2.34
N ASP A 238 -8.20 22.21 -1.50
CA ASP A 238 -7.34 23.33 -1.89
C ASP A 238 -5.92 22.83 -2.14
N LEU A 239 -5.51 22.82 -3.41
CA LEU A 239 -4.20 22.35 -3.87
C LEU A 239 -3.34 23.50 -4.40
N THR A 240 -3.53 24.72 -3.88
CA THR A 240 -2.82 25.93 -4.32
C THR A 240 -1.47 26.18 -3.64
#